data_AF-A0A6G0XFM9-F1
#
_entry.id   AF-A0A6G0XFM9-F1
#
_cell.length_a   1.000
_cell.length_b   1.000
_cell.length_c   1.000
_cell.angle_alpha   90.00
_cell.angle_beta   90.00
_cell.angle_gamma   90.00
#
_symmetry.space_group_name_H-M   'P 1'
#
loop_
_entity.id
_entity.type
_entity.pdbx_description
1 polymer ?
#
loop_
_entity_poly.entity_id
_entity_poly.type
_entity_poly.pdbx_seq_one_letter_code
_entity_poly.pdbx_strand_id
1 'polypeptide(L)'
;MLRQYANIIFSGGFTRLSQVHQRMTKNFPTPLVDQLLTDGVIRTNRTRNVIRIITTACVQDSDSTIDLRDFQTGARQAIQLSVENLFSPSMMDFAVNGAEPCEANEFLKGACTGRLYRNLVSYAGRVAKSNEGILQPQTIDICSIVDGLFEEDDNGEKVSLTVACSIPYTRQPYEKEETASDLEHRINTAGDDKEVEETSDVEKNVEEATAVSESKDKAKNGVLHIVASFGSPIPSSGDLEWVLEDLLLTGMSGKVHA
;
A
#
# COMPACT_ATOMS: atom_id res chain seq x y z
N MET A 1 5.72 -26.31 -25.69
CA MET A 1 4.40 -26.96 -25.52
C MET A 1 4.52 -28.43 -25.09
N LEU A 2 5.14 -29.34 -25.85
CA LEU A 2 5.32 -30.76 -25.41
C LEU A 2 6.04 -30.93 -24.06
N ARG A 3 7.02 -30.08 -23.75
CA ARG A 3 7.75 -30.10 -22.46
C ARG A 3 6.88 -29.68 -21.26
N GLN A 4 5.94 -28.74 -21.47
CA GLN A 4 4.98 -28.31 -20.44
C GLN A 4 3.92 -29.38 -20.19
N TYR A 5 3.41 -30.03 -21.25
CA TYR A 5 2.51 -31.18 -21.10
C TYR A 5 3.19 -32.38 -20.45
N ALA A 6 4.47 -32.66 -20.77
CA ALA A 6 5.23 -33.72 -20.14
C ALA A 6 5.45 -33.46 -18.65
N ASN A 7 5.74 -32.23 -18.22
CA ASN A 7 5.81 -31.91 -16.79
C ASN A 7 4.46 -32.14 -16.10
N ILE A 8 3.34 -31.66 -16.66
CA ILE A 8 1.99 -31.86 -16.09
C ILE A 8 1.63 -33.36 -15.95
N ILE A 9 2.09 -34.22 -16.87
CA ILE A 9 1.85 -35.67 -16.85
C ILE A 9 2.81 -36.40 -15.90
N PHE A 10 4.10 -36.07 -15.91
CA PHE A 10 5.13 -36.79 -15.16
C PHE A 10 5.34 -36.30 -13.72
N SER A 11 4.90 -35.09 -13.36
CA SER A 11 4.98 -34.56 -11.98
C SER A 11 3.71 -34.78 -11.15
N GLY A 12 2.73 -35.55 -11.65
CA GLY A 12 1.46 -35.76 -10.94
C GLY A 12 0.47 -34.58 -11.02
N GLY A 13 0.68 -33.64 -11.96
CA GLY A 13 -0.18 -32.46 -12.15
C GLY A 13 -1.65 -32.78 -12.41
N PHE A 14 -1.98 -33.90 -13.07
CA PHE A 14 -3.36 -34.36 -13.22
C PHE A 14 -4.00 -34.82 -11.90
N THR A 15 -3.24 -35.48 -11.03
CA THR A 15 -3.69 -35.89 -9.70
C THR A 15 -3.98 -34.66 -8.85
N ARG A 16 -3.07 -33.68 -8.88
CA ARG A 16 -3.25 -32.41 -8.18
C ARG A 16 -4.47 -31.63 -8.70
N LEU A 17 -4.63 -31.53 -10.02
CA LEU A 17 -5.78 -30.86 -10.62
C LEU A 17 -7.10 -31.54 -10.25
N SER A 18 -7.12 -32.87 -10.18
CA SER A 18 -8.26 -33.64 -9.68
C SER A 18 -8.56 -33.34 -8.20
N GLN A 19 -7.53 -33.32 -7.35
CA GLN A 19 -7.67 -33.00 -5.92
C GLN A 19 -8.16 -31.56 -5.70
N VAL A 20 -7.59 -30.58 -6.42
CA VAL A 20 -8.06 -29.19 -6.40
C VAL A 20 -9.53 -29.13 -6.82
N HIS A 21 -9.93 -29.81 -7.88
CA HIS A 21 -11.32 -29.83 -8.32
C HIS A 21 -12.28 -30.45 -7.28
N GLN A 22 -11.85 -31.52 -6.60
CA GLN A 22 -12.59 -32.11 -5.48
C GLN A 22 -12.74 -31.11 -4.33
N ARG A 23 -11.65 -30.43 -3.93
CA ARG A 23 -11.66 -29.39 -2.89
C ARG A 23 -12.52 -28.19 -3.26
N MET A 24 -12.48 -27.73 -4.51
CA MET A 24 -13.37 -26.67 -5.00
C MET A 24 -14.84 -27.04 -4.83
N THR A 25 -15.22 -28.26 -5.23
CA THR A 25 -16.61 -28.71 -5.15
C THR A 25 -17.09 -28.83 -3.69
N LYS A 26 -16.18 -29.24 -2.79
CA LYS A 26 -16.45 -29.41 -1.34
C LYS A 26 -16.53 -28.07 -0.61
N ASN A 27 -15.55 -27.18 -0.83
CA ASN A 27 -15.34 -25.98 -0.02
C ASN A 27 -15.89 -24.70 -0.67
N PHE A 28 -16.12 -24.70 -1.99
CA PHE A 28 -16.70 -23.60 -2.74
C PHE A 28 -17.91 -24.05 -3.58
N PRO A 29 -18.98 -24.55 -2.94
CA PRO A 29 -20.21 -24.89 -3.65
C PRO A 29 -20.83 -23.63 -4.27
N THR A 30 -21.62 -23.78 -5.34
CA THR A 30 -22.21 -22.67 -6.09
C THR A 30 -22.87 -21.59 -5.22
N PRO A 31 -23.71 -21.94 -4.20
CA PRO A 31 -24.34 -20.92 -3.37
C PRO A 31 -23.33 -20.05 -2.59
N LEU A 32 -22.21 -20.63 -2.18
CA LEU A 32 -21.16 -19.88 -1.48
C LEU A 32 -20.41 -18.96 -2.44
N VAL A 33 -20.11 -19.44 -3.65
CA VAL A 33 -19.46 -18.61 -4.69
C VAL A 33 -20.34 -17.42 -5.06
N ASP A 34 -21.65 -17.65 -5.24
CA ASP A 34 -22.62 -16.60 -5.52
C ASP A 34 -22.69 -15.58 -4.38
N GLN A 35 -22.60 -16.03 -3.12
CA GLN A 35 -22.54 -15.15 -1.96
C GLN A 35 -21.26 -14.32 -1.92
N LEU A 36 -20.09 -14.91 -2.23
CA LEU A 36 -18.81 -14.19 -2.29
C LEU A 36 -18.81 -13.10 -3.37
N LEU A 37 -19.49 -13.35 -4.48
CA LEU A 37 -19.68 -12.36 -5.55
C LEU A 37 -20.67 -11.26 -5.12
N THR A 38 -21.78 -11.64 -4.50
CA THR A 38 -22.84 -10.72 -4.06
C THR A 38 -22.33 -9.77 -2.96
N ASP A 39 -21.58 -10.30 -2.00
CA ASP A 39 -21.00 -9.54 -0.90
C ASP A 39 -19.79 -8.67 -1.35
N GLY A 40 -19.35 -8.82 -2.60
CA GLY A 40 -18.22 -8.08 -3.15
C GLY A 40 -16.85 -8.52 -2.61
N VAL A 41 -16.77 -9.70 -1.99
CA VAL A 41 -15.49 -10.31 -1.59
C VAL A 41 -14.65 -10.61 -2.83
N ILE A 42 -15.29 -11.20 -3.84
CA ILE A 42 -14.72 -11.38 -5.17
C ILE A 42 -15.38 -10.37 -6.11
N ARG A 43 -14.59 -9.56 -6.80
CA ARG A 43 -15.11 -8.63 -7.81
C ARG A 43 -14.23 -8.65 -9.03
N THR A 44 -14.68 -9.34 -10.07
CA THR A 44 -13.99 -9.41 -11.35
C THR A 44 -14.97 -9.38 -12.51
N ASN A 45 -14.53 -8.85 -13.65
CA ASN A 45 -15.30 -8.78 -14.88
C ASN A 45 -15.18 -10.05 -15.74
N ARG A 46 -14.42 -11.06 -15.29
CA ARG A 46 -14.13 -12.28 -16.05
C ARG A 46 -14.35 -13.52 -15.19
N THR A 47 -15.20 -14.44 -15.65
CA THR A 47 -15.42 -15.76 -15.02
C THR A 47 -14.10 -16.53 -14.83
N ARG A 48 -13.16 -16.40 -15.77
CA ARG A 48 -11.82 -16.99 -15.64
C ARG A 48 -11.12 -16.57 -14.34
N ASN A 49 -11.23 -15.31 -13.93
CA ASN A 49 -10.59 -14.83 -12.71
C ASN A 49 -11.28 -15.38 -11.46
N VAL A 50 -12.62 -15.52 -11.49
CA VAL A 50 -13.36 -16.19 -10.41
C VAL A 50 -12.85 -17.62 -10.22
N ILE A 51 -12.72 -18.37 -11.34
CA ILE A 51 -12.18 -19.73 -11.31
C ILE A 51 -10.76 -19.71 -10.77
N ARG A 52 -9.89 -18.79 -11.23
CA ARG A 52 -8.51 -18.67 -10.75
C ARG A 52 -8.43 -18.44 -9.24
N ILE A 53 -9.20 -17.48 -8.72
CA ILE A 53 -9.26 -17.19 -7.27
C ILE A 53 -9.67 -18.43 -6.49
N ILE A 54 -10.75 -19.09 -6.90
CA ILE A 54 -11.26 -20.29 -6.21
C ILE A 54 -10.26 -21.45 -6.31
N THR A 55 -9.64 -21.66 -7.48
CA THR A 55 -8.60 -22.68 -7.63
C THR A 55 -7.41 -22.39 -6.73
N THR A 56 -6.94 -21.13 -6.68
CA THR A 56 -5.82 -20.69 -5.81
C THR A 56 -6.14 -20.96 -4.34
N ALA A 57 -7.37 -20.68 -3.90
CA ALA A 57 -7.81 -20.96 -2.54
C ALA A 57 -7.80 -22.45 -2.16
N CYS A 58 -7.82 -23.34 -3.16
CA CYS A 58 -7.86 -24.80 -3.01
C CYS A 58 -6.53 -25.49 -3.32
N VAL A 59 -5.44 -24.76 -3.53
CA VAL A 59 -4.14 -25.33 -3.93
C VAL A 59 -3.50 -26.14 -2.82
N GLN A 60 -3.70 -25.77 -1.55
CA GLN A 60 -3.12 -26.46 -0.41
C GLN A 60 -3.47 -27.95 -0.44
N ASP A 61 -2.50 -28.81 -0.16
CA ASP A 61 -2.70 -30.26 -0.15
C ASP A 61 -3.42 -30.78 1.10
N SER A 62 -3.60 -29.90 2.10
CA SER A 62 -4.48 -30.13 3.24
C SER A 62 -5.97 -30.04 2.86
N ASP A 63 -6.84 -30.53 3.75
CA ASP A 63 -8.29 -30.34 3.65
C ASP A 63 -8.71 -28.87 3.92
N SER A 64 -7.78 -28.04 4.40
CA SER A 64 -7.99 -26.60 4.62
C SER A 64 -7.94 -25.83 3.30
N THR A 65 -8.77 -24.80 3.20
CA THR A 65 -8.75 -23.84 2.09
C THR A 65 -8.51 -22.45 2.62
N ILE A 66 -7.98 -21.58 1.76
CA ILE A 66 -7.84 -20.16 2.08
C ILE A 66 -9.24 -19.58 2.26
N ASP A 67 -9.53 -19.04 3.44
CA ASP A 67 -10.76 -18.28 3.67
C ASP A 67 -10.63 -16.92 2.96
N LEU A 68 -11.39 -16.76 1.89
CA LEU A 68 -11.36 -15.57 1.05
C LEU A 68 -11.89 -14.31 1.77
N ARG A 69 -12.77 -14.46 2.76
CA ARG A 69 -13.30 -13.32 3.54
C ARG A 69 -12.28 -12.85 4.57
N ASP A 70 -11.65 -13.80 5.24
CA ASP A 70 -10.58 -13.51 6.20
C ASP A 70 -9.40 -12.86 5.47
N PHE A 71 -8.96 -13.47 4.36
CA PHE A 71 -7.91 -12.90 3.51
C PHE A 71 -8.27 -11.49 3.03
N GLN A 72 -9.48 -11.25 2.50
CA GLN A 72 -9.91 -9.92 2.06
C GLN A 72 -9.85 -8.89 3.22
N THR A 73 -10.26 -9.28 4.42
CA THR A 73 -10.25 -8.41 5.60
C THR A 73 -8.83 -8.08 6.02
N GLY A 74 -7.95 -9.08 6.10
CA GLY A 74 -6.53 -8.90 6.39
C GLY A 74 -5.81 -8.06 5.33
N ALA A 75 -6.03 -8.34 4.05
CA ALA A 75 -5.47 -7.58 2.94
C ALA A 75 -5.91 -6.10 2.98
N ARG A 76 -7.18 -5.82 3.30
CA ARG A 76 -7.67 -4.45 3.47
C ARG A 76 -6.93 -3.72 4.58
N GLN A 77 -6.76 -4.36 5.74
CA GLN A 77 -6.03 -3.77 6.88
C GLN A 77 -4.55 -3.55 6.55
N ALA A 78 -3.90 -4.53 5.92
CA ALA A 78 -2.51 -4.42 5.49
C ALA A 78 -2.33 -3.23 4.53
N ILE A 79 -3.19 -3.07 3.53
CA ILE A 79 -3.13 -1.93 2.60
C ILE A 79 -3.34 -0.61 3.33
N GLN A 80 -4.34 -0.51 4.23
CA GLN A 80 -4.58 0.71 5.00
C GLN A 80 -3.31 1.13 5.75
N LEU A 81 -2.71 0.21 6.51
CA LEU A 81 -1.49 0.46 7.27
C LEU A 81 -0.30 0.79 6.37
N SER A 82 -0.11 0.06 5.27
CA SER A 82 0.99 0.33 4.33
C SER A 82 0.87 1.73 3.72
N VAL A 83 -0.34 2.16 3.36
CA VAL A 83 -0.58 3.47 2.76
C VAL A 83 -0.43 4.59 3.78
N GLU A 84 -0.94 4.41 5.01
CA GLU A 84 -0.74 5.35 6.13
C GLU A 84 0.75 5.55 6.45
N ASN A 85 1.51 4.45 6.55
CA ASN A 85 2.94 4.52 6.80
C ASN A 85 3.70 5.14 5.61
N LEU A 86 3.32 4.81 4.37
CA LEU A 86 3.93 5.36 3.16
C LEU A 86 3.80 6.89 3.08
N PHE A 87 2.63 7.42 3.42
CA PHE A 87 2.35 8.86 3.39
C PHE A 87 2.60 9.56 4.73
N SER A 88 3.16 8.88 5.72
CA SER A 88 3.48 9.51 7.02
C SER A 88 4.57 10.58 6.86
N PRO A 89 4.54 11.67 7.66
CA PRO A 89 5.57 12.71 7.64
C PRO A 89 6.98 12.14 7.84
N SER A 90 7.14 11.20 8.79
CA SER A 90 8.42 10.57 9.11
C SER A 90 8.96 9.70 7.98
N MET A 91 8.11 9.01 7.23
CA MET A 91 8.53 8.25 6.06
C MET A 91 8.94 9.17 4.89
N MET A 92 8.22 10.28 4.72
CA MET A 92 8.55 11.27 3.69
C MET A 92 9.89 11.95 3.97
N ASP A 93 10.15 12.32 5.23
CA ASP A 93 11.42 12.88 5.66
C ASP A 93 12.57 11.89 5.49
N PHE A 94 12.38 10.65 5.97
CA PHE A 94 13.33 9.55 5.76
C PHE A 94 13.66 9.35 4.28
N ALA A 95 12.66 9.33 3.41
CA ALA A 95 12.85 9.08 1.98
C ALA A 95 13.56 10.22 1.23
N VAL A 96 13.50 11.47 1.74
CA VAL A 96 14.18 12.63 1.13
C VAL A 96 15.58 12.83 1.69
N ASN A 97 15.70 12.80 3.01
CA ASN A 97 16.90 13.21 3.73
C ASN A 97 17.80 12.03 4.13
N GLY A 98 17.32 10.79 4.00
CA GLY A 98 18.07 9.61 4.42
C GLY A 98 18.32 9.59 5.94
N ALA A 99 17.35 10.11 6.70
CA ALA A 99 17.37 10.16 8.15
C ALA A 99 17.47 8.75 8.79
N GLU A 100 17.58 8.69 10.11
CA GLU A 100 17.56 7.41 10.83
C GLU A 100 16.25 6.62 10.54
N PRO A 101 16.30 5.28 10.51
CA PRO A 101 15.11 4.47 10.26
C PRO A 101 13.98 4.78 11.27
N CYS A 102 12.82 5.17 10.74
CA CYS A 102 11.62 5.43 11.53
C CYS A 102 10.71 4.18 11.63
N GLU A 103 9.73 4.19 12.53
CA GLU A 103 8.79 3.07 12.70
C GLU A 103 8.05 2.72 11.41
N ALA A 104 7.64 3.74 10.63
CA ALA A 104 7.00 3.56 9.34
C ALA A 104 7.92 2.86 8.32
N ASN A 105 9.22 3.13 8.38
CA ASN A 105 10.21 2.48 7.53
C ASN A 105 10.34 0.99 7.86
N GLU A 106 10.54 0.66 9.15
CA GLU A 106 10.70 -0.72 9.58
C GLU A 106 9.43 -1.55 9.36
N PHE A 107 8.25 -0.95 9.54
CA PHE A 107 6.98 -1.59 9.18
C PHE A 107 6.94 -1.96 7.69
N LEU A 108 7.18 -1.00 6.79
CA LEU A 108 7.12 -1.25 5.34
C LEU A 108 8.16 -2.28 4.89
N LYS A 109 9.34 -2.28 5.50
CA LYS A 109 10.42 -3.22 5.24
C LYS A 109 10.08 -4.65 5.68
N GLY A 110 9.31 -4.81 6.77
CA GLY A 110 8.82 -6.11 7.24
C GLY A 110 7.58 -6.61 6.48
N ALA A 111 6.69 -5.70 6.08
CA ALA A 111 5.41 -6.05 5.44
C ALA A 111 5.53 -6.34 3.93
N CYS A 112 6.57 -5.84 3.28
CA CYS A 112 6.72 -5.89 1.82
C CYS A 112 7.94 -6.72 1.40
N THR A 113 7.91 -7.21 0.16
CA THR A 113 9.16 -7.72 -0.45
C THR A 113 10.21 -6.61 -0.54
N GLY A 114 11.50 -6.99 -0.46
CA GLY A 114 12.58 -6.01 -0.55
C GLY A 114 12.59 -5.21 -1.86
N ARG A 115 12.04 -5.77 -2.96
CA ARG A 115 11.84 -5.04 -4.21
C ARG A 115 10.79 -3.94 -4.06
N LEU A 116 9.60 -4.30 -3.57
CA LEU A 116 8.51 -3.34 -3.39
C LEU A 116 8.89 -2.26 -2.39
N TYR A 117 9.50 -2.62 -1.26
CA TYR A 117 10.00 -1.66 -0.27
C TYR A 117 10.89 -0.56 -0.91
N ARG A 118 11.87 -0.94 -1.74
CA ARG A 118 12.73 0.04 -2.43
C ARG A 118 11.94 0.95 -3.37
N ASN A 119 10.95 0.42 -4.07
CA ASN A 119 10.10 1.19 -4.96
C ASN A 119 9.22 2.17 -4.18
N LEU A 120 8.67 1.75 -3.03
CA LEU A 120 7.85 2.56 -2.15
C LEU A 120 8.65 3.71 -1.51
N VAL A 121 9.87 3.45 -1.02
CA VAL A 121 10.78 4.50 -0.51
C VAL A 121 11.09 5.51 -1.62
N SER A 122 11.45 5.03 -2.81
CA SER A 122 11.73 5.89 -3.97
C SER A 122 10.51 6.71 -4.39
N TYR A 123 9.32 6.13 -4.26
CA TYR A 123 8.06 6.80 -4.52
C TYR A 123 7.77 7.91 -3.50
N ALA A 124 7.87 7.62 -2.21
CA ALA A 124 7.73 8.60 -1.13
C ALA A 124 8.67 9.80 -1.35
N GLY A 125 9.94 9.55 -1.66
CA GLY A 125 10.90 10.62 -1.94
C GLY A 125 10.53 11.49 -3.15
N ARG A 126 9.89 10.92 -4.19
CA ARG A 126 9.37 11.70 -5.33
C ARG A 126 8.16 12.55 -4.93
N VAL A 127 7.22 11.98 -4.17
CA VAL A 127 6.04 12.68 -3.69
C VAL A 127 6.43 13.86 -2.79
N ALA A 128 7.33 13.64 -1.82
CA ALA A 128 7.82 14.70 -0.95
C ALA A 128 8.51 15.84 -1.72
N LYS A 129 9.34 15.52 -2.74
CA LYS A 129 10.01 16.53 -3.58
C LYS A 129 9.05 17.33 -4.47
N SER A 130 7.92 16.74 -4.85
CA SER A 130 6.92 17.42 -5.68
C SER A 130 6.16 18.54 -4.95
N ASN A 131 6.36 18.68 -3.63
CA ASN A 131 5.67 19.66 -2.78
C ASN A 131 4.14 19.62 -2.92
N GLU A 132 3.59 18.46 -3.31
CA GLU A 132 2.16 18.27 -3.51
C GLU A 132 1.38 18.16 -2.19
N GLY A 133 2.04 18.32 -1.04
CA GLY A 133 1.45 18.13 0.29
C GLY A 133 1.44 16.67 0.75
N ILE A 134 1.25 16.46 2.05
CA ILE A 134 1.06 15.13 2.62
C ILE A 134 -0.34 14.64 2.29
N LEU A 135 -0.44 13.41 1.81
CA LEU A 135 -1.72 12.74 1.65
C LEU A 135 -2.12 12.10 2.98
N GLN A 136 -3.29 12.45 3.49
CA GLN A 136 -3.91 11.77 4.60
C GLN A 136 -4.95 10.79 4.05
N PRO A 137 -4.64 9.49 3.94
CA PRO A 137 -5.59 8.48 3.50
C PRO A 137 -6.71 8.33 4.53
N GLN A 138 -7.94 8.17 4.05
CA GLN A 138 -9.11 7.79 4.85
C GLN A 138 -9.24 6.26 4.89
N THR A 139 -10.30 5.76 5.53
CA THR A 139 -10.57 4.33 5.64
C THR A 139 -10.98 3.71 4.29
N ILE A 140 -10.52 2.48 4.04
CA ILE A 140 -10.97 1.70 2.87
C ILE A 140 -12.40 1.18 3.08
N ASP A 141 -13.35 1.70 2.31
CA ASP A 141 -14.73 1.22 2.31
C ASP A 141 -14.89 -0.09 1.53
N ILE A 142 -14.25 -0.19 0.37
CA ILE A 142 -14.39 -1.33 -0.55
C ILE A 142 -13.01 -1.88 -0.91
N CYS A 143 -12.81 -3.17 -0.64
CA CYS A 143 -11.67 -3.97 -1.05
C CYS A 143 -12.20 -5.29 -1.60
N SER A 144 -11.72 -5.74 -2.77
CA SER A 144 -12.19 -6.98 -3.38
C SER A 144 -11.04 -7.76 -4.00
N ILE A 145 -11.11 -9.09 -3.96
CA ILE A 145 -10.18 -9.97 -4.66
C ILE A 145 -10.53 -9.96 -6.16
N VAL A 146 -9.52 -9.70 -6.99
CA VAL A 146 -9.67 -9.49 -8.45
C VAL A 146 -8.97 -10.55 -9.29
N ASP A 147 -7.93 -11.20 -8.75
CA ASP A 147 -7.22 -12.30 -9.40
C ASP A 147 -6.57 -13.24 -8.37
N GLY A 148 -6.25 -14.45 -8.83
CA GLY A 148 -5.51 -15.46 -8.09
C GLY A 148 -4.47 -16.14 -8.97
N LEU A 149 -3.33 -16.47 -8.39
CA LEU A 149 -2.23 -17.12 -9.09
C LEU A 149 -1.63 -18.22 -8.21
N PHE A 150 -1.23 -19.30 -8.87
CA PHE A 150 -0.42 -20.34 -8.31
C PHE A 150 0.81 -20.51 -9.20
N GLU A 151 1.99 -20.51 -8.59
CA GLU A 151 3.27 -20.68 -9.26
C GLU A 151 4.05 -21.81 -8.60
N GLU A 152 4.67 -22.64 -9.41
CA GLU A 152 5.58 -23.70 -8.99
C GLU A 152 6.90 -23.45 -9.73
N ASP A 153 7.94 -23.14 -8.98
CA ASP A 153 9.29 -22.90 -9.50
C ASP A 153 10.32 -23.76 -8.74
N ASP A 154 11.61 -23.59 -9.08
CA ASP A 154 12.69 -24.32 -8.43
C ASP A 154 12.83 -24.00 -6.92
N ASN A 155 12.21 -22.91 -6.44
CA ASN A 155 12.22 -22.48 -5.05
C ASN A 155 10.98 -22.97 -4.28
N GLY A 156 10.06 -23.66 -4.96
CA GLY A 156 8.90 -24.30 -4.38
C GLY A 156 7.59 -23.76 -4.91
N GLU A 157 6.56 -23.98 -4.10
CA GLU A 157 5.19 -23.63 -4.44
C GLU A 157 4.76 -22.34 -3.79
N LYS A 158 4.05 -21.51 -4.54
CA LYS A 158 3.61 -20.21 -4.09
C LYS A 158 2.20 -19.91 -4.57
N VAL A 159 1.41 -19.31 -3.69
CA VAL A 159 0.12 -18.71 -4.03
C VAL A 159 0.20 -17.21 -3.95
N SER A 160 -0.50 -16.52 -4.85
CA SER A 160 -0.70 -15.08 -4.76
C SER A 160 -2.17 -14.73 -5.01
N LEU A 161 -2.69 -13.79 -4.23
CA LEU A 161 -4.02 -13.22 -4.39
C LEU A 161 -3.90 -11.71 -4.59
N THR A 162 -4.56 -11.19 -5.60
CA THR A 162 -4.56 -9.76 -5.92
C THR A 162 -5.88 -9.15 -5.50
N VAL A 163 -5.81 -8.03 -4.78
CA VAL A 163 -6.96 -7.23 -4.37
C VAL A 163 -6.93 -5.86 -5.02
N ALA A 164 -8.10 -5.28 -5.21
CA ALA A 164 -8.28 -3.90 -5.63
C ALA A 164 -9.15 -3.15 -4.64
N CYS A 165 -8.77 -1.92 -4.33
CA CYS A 165 -9.52 -1.04 -3.45
C CYS A 165 -9.40 0.42 -3.88
N SER A 166 -10.20 1.27 -3.25
CA SER A 166 -10.12 2.72 -3.43
C SER A 166 -10.13 3.41 -2.08
N ILE A 167 -9.23 4.39 -1.92
CA ILE A 167 -8.99 5.09 -0.66
C ILE A 167 -9.21 6.59 -0.90
N PRO A 168 -10.27 7.19 -0.36
CA PRO A 168 -10.39 8.64 -0.33
C PRO A 168 -9.23 9.26 0.44
N TYR A 169 -8.76 10.43 0.03
CA TYR A 169 -7.72 11.14 0.77
C TYR A 169 -7.99 12.64 0.82
N THR A 170 -7.46 13.25 1.87
CA THR A 170 -7.37 14.71 2.01
C THR A 170 -5.91 15.11 1.89
N ARG A 171 -5.63 16.13 1.07
CA ARG A 171 -4.29 16.69 0.92
C ARG A 171 -4.08 17.80 1.96
N GLN A 172 -3.08 17.65 2.81
CA GLN A 172 -2.63 18.68 3.75
C GLN A 172 -1.33 19.32 3.24
N PRO A 173 -1.12 20.64 3.44
CA PRO A 173 0.16 21.26 3.13
C PRO A 173 1.27 20.58 3.93
N TYR A 174 2.38 20.24 3.25
CA TYR A 174 3.56 19.69 3.93
C TYR A 174 4.33 20.85 4.54
N GLU A 175 4.18 21.07 5.85
CA GLU A 175 5.14 21.87 6.60
C GLU A 175 6.37 21.00 6.81
N LYS A 176 7.46 21.29 6.08
CA LYS A 176 8.76 20.72 6.40
C LYS A 176 9.05 21.11 7.85
N GLU A 177 9.32 20.13 8.72
CA GLU A 177 9.97 20.43 9.99
C GLU A 177 11.28 21.16 9.66
N GLU A 178 11.44 22.39 10.17
CA GLU A 178 12.66 23.16 9.95
C GLU A 178 13.84 22.34 10.46
N THR A 179 14.77 21.98 9.56
CA THR A 179 16.00 21.31 9.98
C THR A 179 16.77 22.23 10.93
N ALA A 180 17.55 21.67 11.85
CA ALA A 180 18.39 22.47 12.76
C ALA A 180 19.28 23.47 12.01
N SER A 181 19.69 23.15 10.77
CA SER A 181 20.41 24.07 9.88
C SER A 181 19.61 25.31 9.47
N ASP A 182 18.30 25.17 9.29
CA ASP A 182 17.42 26.24 8.83
C ASP A 182 17.07 27.18 9.99
N LEU A 183 16.94 26.61 11.20
CA LEU A 183 16.89 27.36 12.47
C LEU A 183 18.20 28.10 12.75
N GLU A 184 19.36 27.45 12.57
CA GLU A 184 20.68 28.08 12.73
C GLU A 184 20.90 29.22 11.71
N HIS A 185 20.45 29.05 10.46
CA HIS A 185 20.54 30.11 9.45
C HIS A 185 19.63 31.30 9.79
N ARG A 186 18.42 31.07 10.33
CA ARG A 186 17.54 32.13 10.82
C ARG A 186 18.12 32.84 12.05
N ILE A 187 18.72 32.11 12.99
CA ILE A 187 19.38 32.68 14.18
C ILE A 187 20.58 33.55 13.75
N ASN A 188 21.40 33.06 12.81
CA ASN A 188 22.55 33.83 12.31
C ASN A 188 22.13 35.06 11.50
N THR A 189 21.01 35.01 10.79
CA THR A 189 20.48 36.17 10.04
C THR A 189 19.79 37.18 10.96
N ALA A 190 19.21 36.74 12.09
CA ALA A 190 18.66 37.61 13.12
C ALA A 190 19.72 38.20 14.07
N GLY A 191 20.94 37.65 14.04
CA GLY A 191 22.07 38.09 14.87
C GLY A 191 22.95 39.18 14.25
N ASP A 192 22.72 39.55 12.99
CA ASP A 192 23.60 40.46 12.23
C ASP A 192 22.97 41.84 11.94
N ASP A 193 21.89 42.19 12.65
CA ASP A 193 21.29 43.53 12.58
C ASP A 193 21.25 44.21 13.97
N LYS A 194 22.07 45.27 14.05
CA LYS A 194 22.03 46.45 14.92
C LYS A 194 22.84 46.45 16.22
N GLU A 195 24.08 46.91 16.06
CA GLU A 195 24.65 47.90 16.98
C GLU A 195 23.74 49.15 17.04
N VAL A 196 23.28 49.37 18.27
CA VAL A 196 22.75 50.55 18.95
C VAL A 196 23.04 51.91 18.29
N GLU A 197 21.97 52.65 17.94
CA GLU A 197 21.91 54.10 18.14
C GLU A 197 20.60 54.45 18.87
N GLU A 198 20.74 54.96 20.09
CA GLU A 198 19.68 55.56 20.89
C GLU A 198 19.24 56.90 20.28
N THR A 199 17.94 57.18 20.19
CA THR A 199 17.32 58.41 20.76
C THR A 199 15.79 58.49 20.55
N SER A 200 15.11 58.76 21.67
CA SER A 200 13.87 59.52 21.91
C SER A 200 12.53 59.14 21.24
N ASP A 201 11.62 58.66 22.10
CA ASP A 201 10.21 59.07 22.31
C ASP A 201 9.36 59.59 21.14
N VAL A 202 8.22 58.92 20.90
CA VAL A 202 6.85 59.47 21.02
C VAL A 202 5.81 58.36 20.73
N GLU A 203 4.92 58.14 21.71
CA GLU A 203 3.69 57.35 21.60
C GLU A 203 2.66 58.00 20.66
N LYS A 204 2.04 57.23 19.73
CA LYS A 204 0.57 57.09 19.59
C LYS A 204 0.10 56.30 18.34
N ASN A 205 -0.83 55.39 18.62
CA ASN A 205 -1.98 54.91 17.83
C ASN A 205 -1.71 54.07 16.56
N VAL A 206 -2.05 52.77 16.57
CA VAL A 206 -3.37 52.10 16.39
C VAL A 206 -3.53 51.62 14.93
N GLU A 207 -3.95 50.36 14.83
CA GLU A 207 -4.56 49.66 13.69
C GLU A 207 -3.66 49.00 12.62
N GLU A 208 -3.95 47.70 12.47
CA GLU A 208 -3.85 46.89 11.26
C GLU A 208 -2.47 46.62 10.65
N ALA A 209 -1.94 45.43 10.94
CA ALA A 209 -1.93 44.35 9.95
C ALA A 209 -1.38 43.06 10.59
N THR A 210 -2.24 42.39 11.36
CA THR A 210 -2.19 40.94 11.54
C THR A 210 -2.44 40.30 10.17
N ALA A 211 -1.41 40.26 9.32
CA ALA A 211 -1.39 39.40 8.14
C ALA A 211 -0.87 38.04 8.58
N VAL A 212 -1.67 37.35 9.40
CA VAL A 212 -1.70 35.89 9.37
C VAL A 212 -2.04 35.57 7.93
N SER A 213 -1.06 35.10 7.17
CA SER A 213 -1.28 34.52 5.87
C SER A 213 -2.05 33.22 6.09
N GLU A 214 -3.36 33.33 6.33
CA GLU A 214 -4.32 32.28 6.07
C GLU A 214 -4.35 32.07 4.56
N SER A 215 -3.31 31.43 4.02
CA SER A 215 -3.42 30.76 2.74
C SER A 215 -4.43 29.65 2.96
N LYS A 216 -5.69 29.95 2.63
CA LYS A 216 -6.77 29.00 2.41
C LYS A 216 -6.41 28.09 1.23
N ASP A 217 -5.42 27.23 1.42
CA ASP A 217 -5.25 26.04 0.61
C ASP A 217 -6.36 25.08 1.04
N LYS A 218 -7.50 25.19 0.35
CA LYS A 218 -8.58 24.21 0.46
C LYS A 218 -7.97 22.84 0.23
N ALA A 219 -8.02 21.98 1.25
CA ALA A 219 -7.67 20.57 1.15
C ALA A 219 -8.29 20.01 -0.14
N LYS A 220 -7.45 19.59 -1.08
CA LYS A 220 -7.92 18.93 -2.30
C LYS A 220 -8.23 17.49 -1.92
N ASN A 221 -9.50 17.13 -2.01
CA ASN A 221 -9.95 15.76 -1.83
C ASN A 221 -9.69 14.98 -3.12
N GLY A 222 -9.24 13.73 -2.99
CA GLY A 222 -9.04 12.83 -4.11
C GLY A 222 -9.33 11.38 -3.73
N VAL A 223 -9.14 10.48 -4.68
CA VAL A 223 -9.29 9.03 -4.48
C VAL A 223 -8.06 8.35 -5.04
N LEU A 224 -7.37 7.57 -4.20
CA LEU A 224 -6.34 6.64 -4.64
C LEU A 224 -7.02 5.34 -5.09
N HIS A 225 -6.63 4.83 -6.24
CA HIS A 225 -6.98 3.47 -6.66
C HIS A 225 -5.76 2.58 -6.49
N ILE A 226 -5.94 1.50 -5.75
CA ILE A 226 -4.87 0.59 -5.38
C ILE A 226 -5.17 -0.79 -5.93
N VAL A 227 -4.15 -1.41 -6.53
CA VAL A 227 -4.12 -2.84 -6.83
C VAL A 227 -2.91 -3.42 -6.12
N ALA A 228 -3.14 -4.39 -5.24
CA ALA A 228 -2.10 -4.97 -4.40
C ALA A 228 -2.11 -6.50 -4.56
N SER A 229 -0.92 -7.09 -4.69
CA SER A 229 -0.76 -8.55 -4.75
C SER A 229 -0.05 -9.04 -3.50
N PHE A 230 -0.67 -10.01 -2.82
CA PHE A 230 -0.10 -10.68 -1.66
C PHE A 230 0.31 -12.08 -2.06
N GLY A 231 1.53 -12.47 -1.74
CA GLY A 231 2.07 -13.80 -1.99
C GLY A 231 2.41 -14.51 -0.69
N SER A 232 2.26 -15.82 -0.70
CA SER A 232 2.73 -16.70 0.36
C SER A 232 3.36 -17.94 -0.26
N PRO A 233 4.55 -18.37 0.18
CA PRO A 233 4.98 -19.74 -0.07
C PRO A 233 3.96 -20.70 0.55
N ILE A 234 3.85 -21.92 0.03
CA ILE A 234 3.03 -22.98 0.62
C ILE A 234 3.95 -23.86 1.48
N PRO A 235 4.03 -23.64 2.80
CA PRO A 235 4.84 -24.49 3.65
C PRO A 235 4.16 -25.83 3.90
N SER A 236 4.95 -26.84 4.26
CA SER A 236 4.45 -28.16 4.66
C SER A 236 3.51 -28.11 5.88
N SER A 237 3.58 -27.04 6.68
CA SER A 237 2.72 -26.81 7.85
C SER A 237 1.29 -26.41 7.49
N GLY A 238 1.06 -25.85 6.30
CA GLY A 238 -0.24 -25.33 5.86
C GLY A 238 -0.55 -23.89 6.29
N ASP A 239 0.25 -23.28 7.15
CA ASP A 239 0.06 -21.88 7.58
C ASP A 239 0.65 -20.92 6.54
N LEU A 240 -0.19 -20.06 5.96
CA LEU A 240 0.24 -19.09 4.95
C LEU A 240 0.69 -17.79 5.62
N GLU A 241 1.88 -17.33 5.25
CA GLU A 241 2.40 -16.02 5.64
C GLU A 241 2.33 -15.08 4.44
N TRP A 242 1.36 -14.17 4.48
CA TRP A 242 1.10 -13.25 3.37
C TRP A 242 2.03 -12.05 3.41
N VAL A 243 2.81 -11.88 2.35
CA VAL A 243 3.70 -10.73 2.15
C VAL A 243 3.19 -9.88 1.00
N LEU A 244 3.24 -8.55 1.13
CA LEU A 244 2.88 -7.65 0.05
C LEU A 244 3.98 -7.63 -1.01
N GLU A 245 3.66 -8.10 -2.22
CA GLU A 245 4.63 -8.31 -3.29
C GLU A 245 4.66 -7.19 -4.31
N ASP A 246 3.48 -6.67 -4.62
CA ASP A 246 3.29 -5.63 -5.63
C ASP A 246 2.18 -4.68 -5.16
N LEU A 247 2.35 -3.39 -5.42
CA LEU A 247 1.38 -2.36 -5.03
C LEU A 247 1.37 -1.22 -6.05
N LEU A 248 0.33 -1.20 -6.86
CA LEU A 248 0.08 -0.15 -7.84
C LEU A 248 -0.80 0.95 -7.23
N LEU A 249 -0.29 2.18 -7.19
CA LEU A 249 -1.01 3.38 -6.73
C LEU A 249 -1.31 4.32 -7.92
N THR A 250 -2.57 4.68 -8.09
CA THR A 250 -2.98 5.70 -9.06
C THR A 250 -3.98 6.68 -8.44
N GLY A 251 -4.22 7.84 -9.06
CA GLY A 251 -5.15 8.86 -8.53
C GLY A 251 -4.49 10.11 -7.93
N MET A 252 -3.15 10.19 -8.02
CA MET A 252 -2.40 11.45 -7.91
C MET A 252 -2.15 12.04 -9.31
N SER A 253 -1.71 13.29 -9.42
CA SER A 253 -1.28 13.91 -10.69
C SER A 253 -0.08 13.15 -11.28
N GLY A 254 -0.36 12.03 -11.96
CA GLY A 254 0.63 11.09 -12.51
C GLY A 254 0.21 9.64 -12.30
N LYS A 255 0.25 8.81 -13.35
CA LYS A 255 0.18 7.36 -13.20
C LYS A 255 1.51 6.87 -12.67
N VAL A 256 1.54 6.15 -11.55
CA VAL A 256 2.80 5.64 -11.01
C VAL A 256 2.69 4.15 -10.72
N HIS A 257 3.46 3.36 -11.48
CA HIS A 257 3.76 1.98 -11.12
C HIS A 257 4.84 2.00 -10.04
N ALA A 258 4.51 1.54 -8.84
CA ALA A 258 5.46 1.25 -7.77
C ALA A 258 5.58 -0.28 -7.64
#